data_AF-A0A967I663-F1
#
_entry.id   AF-A0A967I663-F1
#
_cell.length_a   1.000
_cell.length_b   1.000
_cell.length_c   1.000
_cell.angle_alpha   90.00
_cell.angle_beta   90.00
_cell.angle_gamma   90.00
#
_symmetry.space_group_name_H-M   'P 1'
#
loop_
_entity.id
_entity.type
_entity.pdbx_description
1 polymer ?
#
loop_
_entity_poly.entity_id
_entity_poly.type
_entity_poly.pdbx_seq_one_letter_code
_entity_poly.pdbx_strand_id
1 'polypeptide(L)'
;MTRWIRWQGVLGFVAVVALIGVFWILLIDSLVEKGIEAAGTKVVGARVDLAEADVSFAPLGLTLTGLQVTNPNKPMTNAVEAGRIAFNITPWPLLERKFIVEEMAVQKLRFGTPRQRSGAIEKKKRGEATRKGGLSIGGFELPSAQEILDRETLTSIDKITDLKDSVEGLRGEWQQKIEDLPGPEKIGQYRDRLEKIKAGGKGVSGAISTASAVADLKKEISADRDRIKKTYQDYQEELAEVREKVEAARKAPAEEVQRLMDKYAISPTGGVNMTRLLFGDRIAGWTASALKWHARLKPFYDRAVEKAGEPKKVKPLRAEGTDVLFREFSPKPDFLIRRINLSAETEKGDFDGTVRNVTGQQHLIGAPLTFNIEAQELTGLESARLQGSIDRTDSQSPRDTVDASVRGYEAGGLQLSSAEKFPVRLEKGLANLDLSAELTSGRLQAKLDSRIRQASLQVEPENPNELTGAIASALGGVSSATLRADVSGTREDYDISLSSDLEQVLQQAIGQILREKARGLKSKLRDKVMARAQEPLDSLDSRFGGLVDIKGLFSQRLENFDGLLSDLAATKGGVKLPL
;
A
#
# COMPACT_ATOMS: atom_id res chain seq x y z
N MET A 1 -5.36 -41.40 -91.19
CA MET A 1 -5.68 -40.70 -89.93
C MET A 1 -4.62 -41.05 -88.91
N THR A 2 -3.58 -40.24 -88.68
CA THR A 2 -2.66 -40.39 -87.51
C THR A 2 -1.53 -39.36 -87.58
N ARG A 3 -1.61 -38.29 -86.78
CA ARG A 3 -0.50 -37.52 -86.17
C ARG A 3 -1.08 -36.32 -85.40
N TRP A 4 -1.90 -36.60 -84.40
CA TRP A 4 -2.45 -35.56 -83.51
C TRP A 4 -1.55 -35.27 -82.29
N ILE A 5 -0.61 -36.17 -81.98
CA ILE A 5 0.27 -36.02 -80.82
C ILE A 5 1.70 -35.70 -81.29
N ARG A 6 2.21 -34.54 -80.88
CA ARG A 6 3.61 -34.14 -81.05
C ARG A 6 4.46 -34.86 -80.00
N TRP A 7 5.06 -36.01 -80.36
CA TRP A 7 5.86 -36.83 -79.44
C TRP A 7 7.01 -36.09 -78.74
N GLN A 8 7.62 -35.09 -79.38
CA GLN A 8 8.62 -34.23 -78.73
C GLN A 8 8.03 -33.37 -77.60
N GLY A 9 6.79 -32.90 -77.76
CA GLY A 9 6.06 -32.17 -76.72
C GLY A 9 5.64 -33.07 -75.57
N VAL A 10 5.23 -34.31 -75.87
CA VAL A 10 4.94 -35.32 -74.84
C VAL A 10 6.19 -35.70 -74.06
N LEU A 11 7.32 -35.95 -74.74
CA LEU A 11 8.58 -36.27 -74.08
C LEU A 11 9.07 -35.12 -73.19
N GLY A 12 8.96 -33.87 -73.68
CA GLY A 12 9.27 -32.67 -72.90
C GLY A 12 8.35 -32.52 -71.69
N PHE A 13 7.05 -32.75 -71.84
CA PHE A 13 6.10 -32.74 -70.73
C PHE A 13 6.43 -33.80 -69.67
N VAL A 14 6.71 -35.04 -70.09
CA VAL A 14 7.11 -36.13 -69.19
C VAL A 14 8.41 -35.78 -68.45
N ALA A 15 9.40 -35.20 -69.14
CA ALA A 15 10.65 -34.78 -68.52
C ALA A 15 10.42 -33.68 -67.46
N VAL A 16 9.56 -32.69 -67.74
CA VAL A 16 9.21 -31.64 -66.77
C VAL A 16 8.46 -32.21 -65.57
N VAL A 17 7.47 -33.08 -65.79
CA VAL A 17 6.71 -33.74 -64.72
C VAL A 17 7.63 -34.61 -63.86
N ALA A 18 8.54 -35.37 -64.49
CA ALA A 18 9.54 -36.16 -63.79
C ALA A 18 10.49 -35.28 -62.96
N LEU A 19 10.93 -34.13 -63.50
CA LEU A 19 11.78 -33.18 -62.77
C LEU A 19 11.03 -32.59 -61.57
N ILE A 20 9.76 -32.20 -61.73
CA ILE A 20 8.92 -31.73 -60.62
C ILE A 20 8.74 -32.84 -59.57
N GLY A 21 8.53 -34.08 -59.99
CA GLY A 21 8.43 -35.23 -59.08
C GLY A 21 9.71 -35.50 -58.31
N VAL A 22 10.87 -35.45 -58.97
CA VAL A 22 12.19 -35.59 -58.34
C VAL A 22 12.46 -34.42 -57.37
N PHE A 23 12.15 -33.19 -57.77
CA PHE A 23 12.25 -32.02 -56.90
C PHE A 23 11.38 -32.19 -55.65
N TRP A 24 10.12 -32.62 -55.83
CA TRP A 24 9.21 -32.86 -54.73
C TRP A 24 9.78 -33.89 -53.76
N ILE A 25 10.15 -35.08 -54.25
CA ILE A 25 10.64 -36.18 -53.40
C ILE A 25 11.95 -35.84 -52.68
N LEU A 26 12.85 -35.07 -53.31
CA LEU A 26 14.19 -34.85 -52.75
C LEU A 26 14.34 -33.55 -51.96
N LEU A 27 13.55 -32.51 -52.24
CA LEU A 27 13.84 -31.16 -51.76
C LEU A 27 12.71 -30.50 -50.99
N ILE A 28 11.44 -30.91 -51.16
CA ILE A 28 10.31 -30.16 -50.57
C ILE A 28 10.38 -30.16 -49.04
N ASP A 29 10.63 -31.33 -48.44
CA ASP A 29 10.71 -31.53 -46.99
C ASP A 29 11.81 -30.66 -46.37
N SER A 30 13.03 -30.71 -46.94
CA SER A 30 14.17 -29.91 -46.46
C SER A 30 13.97 -28.40 -46.64
N LEU A 31 13.27 -27.97 -47.71
CA LEU A 31 12.95 -26.55 -47.92
C LEU A 31 11.92 -26.06 -46.91
N VAL A 32 10.90 -26.87 -46.62
CA VAL A 32 9.87 -26.54 -45.63
C VAL A 32 10.46 -26.49 -44.22
N GLU A 33 11.29 -27.47 -43.86
CA GLU A 33 12.02 -27.51 -42.59
C GLU A 33 12.83 -26.22 -42.37
N LYS A 34 13.74 -25.90 -43.29
CA LYS A 34 14.56 -24.67 -43.21
C LYS A 34 13.71 -23.40 -43.24
N GLY A 35 12.61 -23.40 -43.99
CA GLY A 35 11.67 -22.29 -44.06
C GLY A 35 11.02 -22.01 -42.70
N ILE A 36 10.56 -23.07 -42.01
CA ILE A 36 9.97 -22.99 -40.68
C ILE A 36 11.00 -22.56 -39.64
N GLU A 37 12.20 -23.14 -39.65
CA GLU A 37 13.28 -22.76 -38.73
C GLU A 37 13.67 -21.29 -38.89
N ALA A 38 13.84 -20.81 -40.13
CA ALA A 38 14.21 -19.43 -40.41
C ALA A 38 13.10 -18.44 -40.01
N ALA A 39 11.85 -18.75 -40.37
CA ALA A 39 10.71 -17.92 -40.02
C ALA A 39 10.48 -17.90 -38.50
N GLY A 40 10.50 -19.06 -37.86
CA GLY A 40 10.36 -19.23 -36.41
C GLY A 40 11.47 -18.49 -35.66
N THR A 41 12.72 -18.65 -36.08
CA THR A 41 13.87 -17.97 -35.46
C THR A 41 13.75 -16.45 -35.54
N LYS A 42 13.28 -15.92 -36.67
CA LYS A 42 13.05 -14.48 -36.86
C LYS A 42 11.96 -13.95 -35.93
N VAL A 43 10.87 -14.70 -35.77
CA VAL A 43 9.72 -14.32 -34.94
C VAL A 43 10.06 -14.36 -33.45
N VAL A 44 10.64 -15.47 -33.00
CA VAL A 44 10.97 -15.70 -31.59
C VAL A 44 12.19 -14.84 -31.19
N GLY A 45 13.07 -14.57 -32.15
CA GLY A 45 14.36 -13.95 -31.92
C GLY A 45 15.29 -14.86 -31.10
N ALA A 46 15.09 -16.16 -31.17
CA ALA A 46 15.96 -17.19 -30.65
C ALA A 46 15.80 -18.40 -31.57
N ARG A 47 16.76 -19.31 -31.56
CA ARG A 47 16.80 -20.45 -32.47
C ARG A 47 15.53 -21.29 -32.37
N VAL A 48 14.97 -21.65 -33.51
CA VAL A 48 13.92 -22.66 -33.65
C VAL A 48 14.52 -23.80 -34.44
N ASP A 49 14.43 -25.00 -33.89
CA ASP A 49 14.90 -26.23 -34.55
C ASP A 49 13.70 -27.11 -34.84
N LEU A 50 13.72 -27.79 -35.98
CA LEU A 50 12.73 -28.78 -36.35
C LEU A 50 13.43 -30.10 -36.69
N ALA A 51 12.92 -31.22 -36.20
CA ALA A 51 13.54 -32.52 -36.48
C ALA A 51 13.20 -33.04 -37.89
N GLU A 52 11.95 -32.87 -38.32
CA GLU A 52 11.48 -33.34 -39.62
C GLU A 52 10.23 -32.57 -40.08
N ALA A 53 10.11 -32.35 -41.38
CA ALA A 53 8.91 -31.85 -42.05
C ALA A 53 8.53 -32.80 -43.19
N ASP A 54 7.35 -33.40 -43.12
CA ASP A 54 6.79 -34.30 -44.15
C ASP A 54 5.63 -33.61 -44.89
N VAL A 55 5.82 -33.36 -46.19
CA VAL A 55 4.81 -32.77 -47.05
C VAL A 55 4.03 -33.86 -47.80
N SER A 56 2.80 -34.09 -47.37
CA SER A 56 1.88 -35.02 -48.02
C SER A 56 1.13 -34.37 -49.18
N PHE A 57 1.00 -35.08 -50.31
CA PHE A 57 0.35 -34.57 -51.53
C PHE A 57 -1.16 -34.91 -51.61
N ALA A 58 -1.58 -36.07 -51.11
CA ALA A 58 -2.97 -36.53 -51.18
C ALA A 58 -3.37 -37.35 -49.93
N PRO A 59 -4.10 -36.77 -48.96
CA PRO A 59 -4.53 -35.37 -48.91
C PRO A 59 -3.35 -34.40 -48.81
N LEU A 60 -3.51 -33.19 -49.35
CA LEU A 60 -2.48 -32.15 -49.26
C LEU A 60 -2.35 -31.71 -47.80
N GLY A 61 -1.18 -31.86 -47.21
CA GLY A 61 -0.97 -31.61 -45.78
C GLY A 61 0.49 -31.51 -45.39
N LEU A 62 0.71 -31.15 -44.14
CA LEU A 62 2.04 -31.01 -43.57
C LEU A 62 2.06 -31.66 -42.18
N THR A 63 3.05 -32.52 -41.95
CA THR A 63 3.38 -33.05 -40.63
C THR A 63 4.76 -32.56 -40.21
N LEU A 64 4.84 -31.91 -39.06
CA LEU A 64 6.08 -31.46 -38.45
C LEU A 64 6.34 -32.29 -37.20
N THR A 65 7.57 -32.77 -37.04
CA THR A 65 7.97 -33.59 -35.90
C THR A 65 9.09 -32.90 -35.12
N GLY A 66 8.97 -32.89 -33.80
CA GLY A 66 10.03 -32.41 -32.90
C GLY A 66 10.36 -30.93 -33.06
N LEU A 67 9.35 -30.06 -33.13
CA LEU A 67 9.57 -28.61 -33.18
C LEU A 67 10.01 -28.10 -31.81
N GLN A 68 11.17 -27.43 -31.74
CA GLN A 68 11.75 -26.90 -30.51
C GLN A 68 11.96 -25.39 -30.60
N VAL A 69 11.26 -24.64 -29.76
CA VAL A 69 11.33 -23.18 -29.69
C VAL A 69 12.14 -22.74 -28.48
N THR A 70 13.28 -22.07 -28.70
CA THR A 70 14.16 -21.60 -27.62
C THR A 70 13.51 -20.51 -26.76
N ASN A 71 13.75 -20.55 -25.44
CA ASN A 71 13.49 -19.41 -24.56
C ASN A 71 14.58 -18.31 -24.72
N PRO A 72 14.26 -17.11 -25.23
CA PRO A 72 15.26 -16.07 -25.47
C PRO A 72 15.98 -15.58 -24.20
N ASN A 73 15.36 -15.72 -23.03
CA ASN A 73 15.96 -15.29 -21.75
C ASN A 73 16.79 -16.40 -21.10
N LYS A 74 16.56 -17.67 -21.47
CA LYS A 74 17.29 -18.86 -20.98
C LYS A 74 17.63 -19.76 -22.17
N PRO A 75 18.70 -19.45 -22.93
CA PRO A 75 18.96 -20.08 -24.24
C PRO A 75 19.25 -21.59 -24.22
N MET A 76 19.52 -22.16 -23.05
CA MET A 76 19.70 -23.61 -22.85
C MET A 76 18.39 -24.34 -22.51
N THR A 77 17.24 -23.66 -22.59
CA THR A 77 15.91 -24.24 -22.34
C THR A 77 14.97 -23.91 -23.48
N ASN A 78 14.10 -24.86 -23.83
CA ASN A 78 12.99 -24.63 -24.75
C ASN A 78 11.87 -23.91 -24.00
N ALA A 79 11.31 -22.87 -24.61
CA ALA A 79 10.07 -22.27 -24.15
C ALA A 79 8.90 -23.21 -24.42
N VAL A 80 8.87 -23.78 -25.62
CA VAL A 80 7.84 -24.73 -26.09
C VAL A 80 8.52 -25.78 -26.96
N GLU A 81 8.14 -27.03 -26.79
CA GLU A 81 8.49 -28.15 -27.64
C GLU A 81 7.19 -28.86 -28.06
N ALA A 82 7.03 -29.17 -29.34
CA ALA A 82 5.89 -29.92 -29.85
C ALA A 82 6.38 -31.22 -30.49
N GLY A 83 5.90 -32.36 -29.99
CA GLY A 83 6.28 -33.66 -30.54
C GLY A 83 5.78 -33.84 -31.96
N ARG A 84 4.53 -33.46 -32.25
CA ARG A 84 3.94 -33.54 -33.60
C ARG A 84 2.96 -32.41 -33.86
N ILE A 85 3.06 -31.78 -35.04
CA ILE A 85 2.06 -30.84 -35.56
C ILE A 85 1.60 -31.39 -36.90
N ALA A 86 0.30 -31.64 -37.07
CA ALA A 86 -0.23 -32.19 -38.31
C ALA A 86 -1.48 -31.43 -38.75
N PHE A 87 -1.58 -31.11 -40.04
CA PHE A 87 -2.76 -30.47 -40.60
C PHE A 87 -2.91 -30.75 -42.09
N ASN A 88 -4.15 -30.67 -42.57
CA ASN A 88 -4.49 -30.76 -43.98
C ASN A 88 -4.86 -29.37 -44.53
N ILE A 89 -4.44 -29.10 -45.75
CA ILE A 89 -4.69 -27.85 -46.47
C ILE A 89 -5.76 -28.12 -47.52
N THR A 90 -6.76 -27.24 -47.62
CA THR A 90 -7.78 -27.35 -48.67
C THR A 90 -7.16 -26.95 -50.03
N PRO A 91 -7.11 -27.85 -51.04
CA PRO A 91 -6.38 -27.57 -52.29
C PRO A 91 -6.95 -26.42 -53.13
N TRP A 92 -8.28 -26.28 -53.21
CA TRP A 92 -8.92 -25.24 -54.05
C TRP A 92 -8.65 -23.81 -53.57
N PRO A 93 -8.84 -23.47 -52.27
CA PRO A 93 -8.41 -22.19 -51.74
C PRO A 93 -6.92 -21.91 -51.96
N LEU A 94 -6.06 -22.93 -51.92
CA LEU A 94 -4.61 -22.73 -52.10
C LEU A 94 -4.27 -22.21 -53.50
N LEU A 95 -5.00 -22.61 -54.54
CA LEU A 95 -4.87 -22.07 -55.90
C LEU A 95 -5.25 -20.58 -55.98
N GLU A 96 -6.16 -20.14 -55.11
CA GLU A 96 -6.53 -18.72 -54.91
C GLU A 96 -5.54 -17.99 -53.98
N ARG A 97 -4.41 -18.61 -53.63
CA ARG A 97 -3.42 -18.11 -52.64
C ARG A 97 -3.97 -18.03 -51.21
N LYS A 98 -5.06 -18.73 -50.90
CA LYS A 98 -5.71 -18.76 -49.59
C LYS A 98 -5.29 -20.04 -48.84
N PHE A 99 -4.61 -19.88 -47.71
CA PHE A 99 -4.16 -20.97 -46.85
C PHE A 99 -5.22 -21.28 -45.79
N ILE A 100 -6.04 -22.29 -46.06
CA ILE A 100 -7.14 -22.69 -45.18
C ILE A 100 -6.90 -24.09 -44.65
N VAL A 101 -6.93 -24.20 -43.32
CA VAL A 101 -6.81 -25.43 -42.55
C VAL A 101 -8.09 -25.60 -41.73
N GLU A 102 -8.84 -26.66 -41.98
CA GLU A 102 -10.05 -26.93 -41.20
C GLU A 102 -9.70 -27.44 -39.80
N GLU A 103 -8.75 -28.38 -39.71
CA GLU A 103 -8.29 -28.95 -38.45
C GLU A 103 -6.77 -29.09 -38.43
N MET A 104 -6.18 -28.66 -37.32
CA MET A 104 -4.77 -28.84 -36.97
C MET A 104 -4.67 -29.57 -35.64
N ALA A 105 -3.81 -30.57 -35.55
CA ALA A 105 -3.48 -31.25 -34.31
C ALA A 105 -2.07 -30.86 -33.89
N VAL A 106 -1.92 -30.35 -32.67
CA VAL A 106 -0.63 -30.10 -32.02
C VAL A 106 -0.56 -31.02 -30.82
N GLN A 107 0.35 -31.98 -30.88
CA GLN A 107 0.42 -33.08 -29.93
C GLN A 107 1.73 -33.10 -29.17
N LYS A 108 1.67 -33.59 -27.94
CA LYS A 108 2.81 -33.75 -27.03
C LYS A 108 3.54 -32.44 -26.81
N LEU A 109 2.80 -31.38 -26.51
CA LEU A 109 3.38 -30.11 -26.10
C LEU A 109 4.10 -30.30 -24.76
N ARG A 110 5.31 -29.75 -24.68
CA ARG A 110 6.16 -29.71 -23.49
C ARG A 110 6.70 -28.31 -23.30
N PHE A 111 6.90 -27.91 -22.06
CA PHE A 111 7.36 -26.57 -21.71
C PHE A 111 8.60 -26.67 -20.82
N GLY A 112 9.57 -25.77 -21.01
CA GLY A 112 10.75 -25.69 -20.15
C GLY A 112 11.74 -26.86 -20.28
N THR A 113 11.70 -27.62 -21.37
CA THR A 113 12.61 -28.77 -21.55
C THR A 113 14.06 -28.31 -21.74
N PRO A 114 15.05 -29.06 -21.22
CA PRO A 114 16.47 -28.73 -21.39
C PRO A 114 16.91 -28.96 -22.85
N ARG A 115 17.80 -28.09 -23.35
CA ARG A 115 18.37 -28.20 -24.70
C ARG A 115 19.78 -28.77 -24.66
N GLN A 116 20.14 -29.56 -25.67
CA GLN A 116 21.52 -30.02 -25.85
C GLN A 116 22.45 -28.92 -26.39
N ARG A 117 21.91 -27.97 -27.17
CA ARG A 117 22.65 -26.86 -27.78
C ARG A 117 21.96 -25.53 -27.50
N SER A 118 22.78 -24.51 -27.20
CA SER A 118 22.30 -23.15 -26.96
C SER A 118 21.54 -22.62 -28.18
N GLY A 119 20.34 -22.11 -27.96
CA GLY A 119 19.54 -21.44 -28.98
C GLY A 119 19.72 -19.93 -29.02
N ALA A 120 20.79 -19.41 -28.43
CA ALA A 120 21.13 -17.99 -28.52
C ALA A 120 21.49 -17.63 -29.97
N ILE A 121 20.86 -16.59 -30.49
CA ILE A 121 21.26 -15.96 -31.75
C ILE A 121 22.00 -14.66 -31.42
N GLU A 122 22.99 -14.27 -32.22
CA GLU A 122 23.69 -13.00 -32.05
C GLU A 122 22.67 -11.85 -32.07
N LYS A 123 22.48 -11.19 -30.92
CA LYS A 123 21.51 -10.10 -30.75
C LYS A 123 22.21 -8.81 -30.36
N LYS A 124 21.88 -7.74 -31.10
CA LYS A 124 22.13 -6.33 -30.78
C LYS A 124 21.57 -6.04 -29.37
N LYS A 125 22.45 -5.66 -28.43
CA LYS A 125 22.13 -5.36 -27.03
C LYS A 125 20.88 -4.48 -26.93
N ARG A 126 19.83 -4.96 -26.28
CA ARG A 126 18.66 -4.16 -25.91
C ARG A 126 18.47 -4.32 -24.41
N GLY A 127 18.70 -3.23 -23.69
CA GLY A 127 18.85 -3.21 -22.24
C GLY A 127 17.68 -3.86 -21.51
N GLU A 128 18.02 -4.80 -20.64
CA GLU A 128 17.13 -5.19 -19.55
C GLU A 128 17.03 -4.00 -18.61
N ALA A 129 15.83 -3.42 -18.52
CA ALA A 129 15.51 -2.49 -17.47
C ALA A 129 15.29 -3.29 -16.18
N THR A 130 16.38 -3.58 -15.47
CA THR A 130 16.34 -4.07 -14.10
C THR A 130 15.86 -2.92 -13.23
N ARG A 131 14.55 -2.79 -13.03
CA ARG A 131 14.02 -1.92 -11.98
C ARG A 131 14.32 -2.62 -10.65
N LYS A 132 15.43 -2.22 -10.02
CA LYS A 132 15.70 -2.51 -8.60
C LYS A 132 14.76 -1.63 -7.77
N GLY A 133 13.57 -2.13 -7.49
CA GLY A 133 12.59 -1.51 -6.59
C GLY A 133 12.70 -2.03 -5.17
N GLY A 134 13.91 -2.14 -4.62
CA GLY A 134 14.07 -2.53 -3.21
C GLY A 134 13.67 -1.37 -2.30
N LEU A 135 12.41 -1.31 -1.86
CA LEU A 135 12.05 -0.50 -0.70
C LEU A 135 12.72 -1.12 0.53
N SER A 136 13.69 -0.41 1.10
CA SER A 136 14.24 -0.76 2.40
C SER A 136 13.21 -0.45 3.47
N ILE A 137 12.82 -1.45 4.28
CA ILE A 137 12.25 -1.19 5.60
C ILE A 137 13.40 -0.64 6.47
N GLY A 138 13.66 0.66 6.35
CA GLY A 138 14.65 1.37 7.16
C GLY A 138 13.96 2.51 7.90
N GLY A 139 14.09 2.53 9.23
CA GLY A 139 13.74 3.70 10.05
C GLY A 139 12.54 3.59 10.99
N PHE A 140 12.24 2.42 11.56
CA PHE A 140 11.25 2.30 12.67
C PHE A 140 11.92 2.40 14.05
N GLU A 141 12.82 3.37 14.24
CA GLU A 141 13.46 3.62 15.53
C GLU A 141 12.80 4.81 16.21
N LEU A 142 12.12 4.55 17.32
CA LEU A 142 11.65 5.59 18.23
C LEU A 142 12.86 6.25 18.90
N PRO A 143 12.95 7.59 18.94
CA PRO A 143 14.02 8.27 19.65
C PRO A 143 13.98 7.94 21.14
N SER A 144 15.14 7.94 21.78
CA SER A 144 15.21 7.69 23.23
C SER A 144 14.61 8.86 24.02
N ALA A 145 14.16 8.61 25.26
CA ALA A 145 13.66 9.68 26.13
C ALA A 145 14.71 10.80 26.35
N GLN A 146 16.00 10.48 26.30
CA GLN A 146 17.06 11.49 26.40
C GLN A 146 17.12 12.35 25.14
N GLU A 147 17.11 11.74 23.96
CA GLU A 147 17.14 12.48 22.69
C GLU A 147 15.95 13.42 22.52
N ILE A 148 14.76 13.04 23.02
CA ILE A 148 13.58 13.93 23.02
C ILE A 148 13.85 15.15 23.91
N LEU A 149 14.38 14.93 25.12
CA LEU A 149 14.68 16.01 26.08
C LEU A 149 15.85 16.89 25.68
N ASP A 150 16.76 16.39 24.86
CA ASP A 150 17.88 17.18 24.32
C ASP A 150 17.43 18.05 23.13
N ARG A 151 16.33 17.68 22.47
CA ARG A 151 15.77 18.40 21.30
C ARG A 151 14.67 19.39 21.67
N GLU A 152 13.95 19.15 22.77
CA GLU A 152 12.78 19.92 23.15
C GLU A 152 13.00 20.71 24.44
N THR A 153 12.46 21.92 24.49
CA THR A 153 12.39 22.74 25.70
C THR A 153 11.15 22.39 26.52
N LEU A 154 11.32 22.19 27.82
CA LEU A 154 10.23 21.77 28.71
C LEU A 154 9.41 22.97 29.18
N THR A 155 8.41 23.35 28.36
CA THR A 155 7.51 24.49 28.63
C THR A 155 6.79 24.40 29.99
N SER A 156 6.54 23.19 30.48
CA SER A 156 5.96 22.98 31.81
C SER A 156 6.86 23.48 32.94
N ILE A 157 8.19 23.33 32.83
CA ILE A 157 9.15 23.79 33.86
C ILE A 157 9.20 25.32 33.90
N ASP A 158 9.24 25.96 32.73
CA ASP A 158 9.23 27.42 32.62
C ASP A 158 7.97 27.99 33.30
N LYS A 159 6.80 27.44 33.00
CA LYS A 159 5.52 27.84 33.62
C LYS A 159 5.49 27.66 35.13
N ILE A 160 6.05 26.56 35.66
CA ILE A 160 6.12 26.32 37.11
C ILE A 160 7.02 27.37 37.75
N THR A 161 8.14 27.71 37.11
CA THR A 161 9.10 28.70 37.61
C THR A 161 8.51 30.12 37.59
N ASP A 162 7.86 30.50 36.49
CA ASP A 162 7.18 31.80 36.37
C ASP A 162 6.07 31.95 37.42
N LEU A 163 5.30 30.89 37.67
CA LEU A 163 4.26 30.90 38.68
C LEU A 163 4.84 30.96 40.10
N LYS A 164 5.94 30.25 40.36
CA LYS A 164 6.67 30.28 41.65
C LYS A 164 7.12 31.71 41.99
N ASP A 165 7.63 32.44 41.00
CA ASP A 165 8.08 33.83 41.20
C ASP A 165 6.89 34.78 41.37
N SER A 166 5.81 34.56 40.59
CA SER A 166 4.55 35.32 40.73
C SER A 166 3.91 35.14 42.12
N VAL A 167 3.90 33.91 42.66
CA VAL A 167 3.35 33.62 44.00
C VAL A 167 4.18 34.27 45.10
N GLU A 168 5.50 34.30 44.95
CA GLU A 168 6.38 35.02 45.90
C GLU A 168 6.14 36.53 45.86
N GLY A 169 6.00 37.12 44.67
CA GLY A 169 5.63 38.53 44.52
C GLY A 169 4.30 38.85 45.19
N LEU A 170 3.25 38.07 44.89
CA LEU A 170 1.92 38.23 45.50
C LEU A 170 1.97 38.08 47.02
N ARG A 171 2.75 37.13 47.55
CA ARG A 171 2.92 36.97 49.00
C ARG A 171 3.48 38.24 49.62
N GLY A 172 4.51 38.83 49.02
CA GLY A 172 5.11 40.08 49.49
C GLY A 172 4.12 41.25 49.46
N GLU A 173 3.37 41.39 48.36
CA GLU A 173 2.33 42.43 48.22
C GLU A 173 1.24 42.30 49.28
N TRP A 174 0.77 41.07 49.55
CA TRP A 174 -0.27 40.83 50.55
C TRP A 174 0.24 41.00 51.99
N GLN A 175 1.51 40.67 52.26
CA GLN A 175 2.14 40.98 53.55
C GLN A 175 2.17 42.50 53.78
N GLN A 176 2.60 43.28 52.79
CA GLN A 176 2.63 44.73 52.87
C GLN A 176 1.22 45.33 53.04
N LYS A 177 0.23 44.86 52.25
CA LYS A 177 -1.16 45.29 52.40
C LYS A 177 -1.71 45.05 53.80
N ILE A 178 -1.33 43.94 54.45
CA ILE A 178 -1.70 43.67 55.84
C ILE A 178 -0.99 44.63 56.81
N GLU A 179 0.29 44.91 56.61
CA GLU A 179 1.02 45.87 57.44
C GLU A 179 0.39 47.27 57.40
N ASP A 180 -0.07 47.71 56.22
CA ASP A 180 -0.76 48.99 56.02
C ASP A 180 -2.18 49.06 56.60
N LEU A 181 -2.77 47.92 56.96
CA LEU A 181 -4.08 47.87 57.60
C LEU A 181 -3.98 48.21 59.09
N PRO A 182 -5.08 48.70 59.70
CA PRO A 182 -5.18 48.87 61.15
C PRO A 182 -4.69 47.65 61.93
N GLY A 183 -3.62 47.85 62.70
CA GLY A 183 -2.89 46.81 63.41
C GLY A 183 -3.03 46.87 64.94
N PRO A 184 -2.18 46.14 65.69
CA PRO A 184 -2.23 46.05 67.15
C PRO A 184 -2.18 47.40 67.86
N GLU A 185 -1.39 48.36 67.34
CA GLU A 185 -1.27 49.71 67.91
C GLU A 185 -2.60 50.46 67.86
N LYS A 186 -3.28 50.44 66.70
CA LYS A 186 -4.57 51.12 66.53
C LYS A 186 -5.68 50.46 67.35
N ILE A 187 -5.63 49.13 67.48
CA ILE A 187 -6.48 48.36 68.40
C ILE A 187 -6.24 48.80 69.86
N GLY A 188 -4.98 48.98 70.27
CA GLY A 188 -4.63 49.51 71.59
C GLY A 188 -5.20 50.91 71.84
N GLN A 189 -5.04 51.82 70.88
CA GLN A 189 -5.64 53.17 70.95
C GLN A 189 -7.16 53.14 71.10
N TYR A 190 -7.84 52.19 70.43
CA TYR A 190 -9.28 52.01 70.58
C TYR A 190 -9.66 51.46 71.95
N ARG A 191 -8.89 50.53 72.53
CA ARG A 191 -9.10 50.07 73.92
C ARG A 191 -8.92 51.21 74.92
N ASP A 192 -7.86 52.01 74.79
CA ASP A 192 -7.60 53.13 75.69
C ASP A 192 -8.71 54.21 75.60
N ARG A 193 -9.18 54.50 74.39
CA ARG A 193 -10.33 55.40 74.16
C ARG A 193 -11.60 54.84 74.78
N LEU A 194 -11.83 53.54 74.65
CA LEU A 194 -12.97 52.85 75.25
C LEU A 194 -12.94 52.92 76.79
N GLU A 195 -11.78 52.74 77.42
CA GLU A 195 -11.63 52.87 78.87
C GLU A 195 -11.87 54.29 79.37
N LYS A 196 -11.36 55.30 78.65
CA LYS A 196 -11.62 56.72 78.96
C LYS A 196 -13.10 57.07 78.88
N ILE A 197 -13.80 56.54 77.87
CA ILE A 197 -15.26 56.68 77.71
C ILE A 197 -16.01 56.01 78.88
N LYS A 198 -15.59 54.82 79.32
CA LYS A 198 -16.15 54.12 80.49
C LYS A 198 -15.97 54.92 81.79
N ALA A 199 -14.85 55.62 81.96
CA ALA A 199 -14.53 56.37 83.18
C ALA A 199 -15.23 57.74 83.29
N GLY A 200 -15.58 58.38 82.17
CA GLY A 200 -16.15 59.75 82.13
C GLY A 200 -17.65 59.89 82.44
N GLY A 201 -18.38 58.79 82.62
CA GLY A 201 -19.85 58.74 82.67
C GLY A 201 -20.51 59.12 84.00
N LYS A 202 -20.13 60.22 84.67
CA LYS A 202 -20.81 60.69 85.90
C LYS A 202 -21.59 62.00 85.66
N GLY A 203 -22.92 61.90 85.60
CA GLY A 203 -23.85 63.05 85.50
C GLY A 203 -24.63 63.16 84.17
N VAL A 204 -25.70 63.97 84.12
CA VAL A 204 -26.61 64.12 82.96
C VAL A 204 -25.92 64.77 81.74
N SER A 205 -25.01 65.73 81.96
CA SER A 205 -24.18 66.33 80.89
C SER A 205 -23.09 65.36 80.38
N GLY A 206 -22.58 64.47 81.24
CA GLY A 206 -21.64 63.42 80.88
C GLY A 206 -22.28 62.30 80.04
N ALA A 207 -23.56 62.01 80.23
CA ALA A 207 -24.27 60.97 79.48
C ALA A 207 -24.42 61.29 77.99
N ILE A 208 -24.68 62.56 77.63
CA ILE A 208 -24.87 63.00 76.24
C ILE A 208 -23.54 63.02 75.47
N SER A 209 -22.46 63.54 76.08
CA SER A 209 -21.12 63.55 75.46
C SER A 209 -20.54 62.14 75.30
N THR A 210 -20.83 61.24 76.25
CA THR A 210 -20.45 59.81 76.18
C THR A 210 -21.19 59.10 75.04
N ALA A 211 -22.47 59.41 74.81
CA ALA A 211 -23.24 58.80 73.71
C ALA A 211 -22.70 59.17 72.32
N SER A 212 -22.31 60.44 72.10
CA SER A 212 -21.67 60.88 70.86
C SER A 212 -20.30 60.23 70.67
N ALA A 213 -19.45 60.25 71.71
CA ALA A 213 -18.11 59.65 71.65
C ALA A 213 -18.15 58.14 71.37
N VAL A 214 -19.13 57.41 71.92
CA VAL A 214 -19.35 55.99 71.60
C VAL A 214 -19.81 55.81 70.15
N ALA A 215 -20.68 56.70 69.63
CA ALA A 215 -21.14 56.62 68.24
C ALA A 215 -20.00 56.89 67.25
N ASP A 216 -19.15 57.89 67.54
CA ASP A 216 -17.98 58.22 66.73
C ASP A 216 -16.94 57.10 66.77
N LEU A 217 -16.62 56.58 67.96
CA LEU A 217 -15.71 55.45 68.11
C LEU A 217 -16.25 54.18 67.42
N LYS A 218 -17.56 53.92 67.50
CA LYS A 218 -18.20 52.82 66.74
C LYS A 218 -18.01 53.01 65.24
N LYS A 219 -18.23 54.23 64.74
CA LYS A 219 -18.10 54.54 63.32
C LYS A 219 -16.66 54.35 62.83
N GLU A 220 -15.66 54.77 63.61
CA GLU A 220 -14.24 54.56 63.32
C GLU A 220 -13.86 53.08 63.30
N ILE A 221 -14.22 52.32 64.36
CA ILE A 221 -13.93 50.88 64.45
C ILE A 221 -14.64 50.11 63.34
N SER A 222 -15.92 50.42 63.04
CA SER A 222 -16.66 49.82 61.93
C SER A 222 -16.00 50.11 60.58
N ALA A 223 -15.56 51.34 60.32
CA ALA A 223 -14.93 51.71 59.07
C ALA A 223 -13.59 50.97 58.85
N ASP A 224 -12.77 50.86 59.90
CA ASP A 224 -11.53 50.10 59.86
C ASP A 224 -11.79 48.59 59.69
N ARG A 225 -12.79 48.05 60.39
CA ARG A 225 -13.21 46.65 60.28
C ARG A 225 -13.73 46.32 58.88
N ASP A 226 -14.52 47.21 58.29
CA ASP A 226 -15.02 47.06 56.92
C ASP A 226 -13.89 47.16 55.90
N ARG A 227 -12.88 48.01 56.14
CA ARG A 227 -11.66 48.07 55.31
C ARG A 227 -10.90 46.74 55.36
N ILE A 228 -10.66 46.19 56.55
CA ILE A 228 -10.01 44.88 56.71
C ILE A 228 -10.85 43.78 56.03
N LYS A 229 -12.17 43.79 56.22
CA LYS A 229 -13.08 42.81 55.62
C LYS A 229 -13.04 42.85 54.10
N LYS A 230 -13.07 44.04 53.50
CA LYS A 230 -12.99 44.21 52.05
C LYS A 230 -11.65 43.69 51.52
N THR A 231 -10.53 44.10 52.13
CA THR A 231 -9.20 43.62 51.74
C THR A 231 -9.04 42.11 51.93
N TYR A 232 -9.71 41.51 52.92
CA TYR A 232 -9.75 40.05 53.08
C TYR A 232 -10.55 39.35 51.98
N GLN A 233 -11.64 39.95 51.50
CA GLN A 233 -12.39 39.43 50.34
C GLN A 233 -11.52 39.46 49.08
N ASP A 234 -10.87 40.59 48.81
CA ASP A 234 -9.94 40.74 47.69
C ASP A 234 -8.82 39.67 47.74
N TYR A 235 -8.27 39.40 48.94
CA TYR A 235 -7.28 38.33 49.15
C TYR A 235 -7.85 36.94 48.89
N GLN A 236 -9.09 36.64 49.31
CA GLN A 236 -9.69 35.33 49.08
C GLN A 236 -9.98 35.06 47.59
N GLU A 237 -10.41 36.08 46.85
CA GLU A 237 -10.63 35.99 45.41
C GLU A 237 -9.30 35.70 44.69
N GLU A 238 -8.25 36.45 44.99
CA GLU A 238 -6.93 36.25 44.38
C GLU A 238 -6.28 34.92 44.79
N LEU A 239 -6.46 34.48 46.04
CA LEU A 239 -6.00 33.17 46.51
C LEU A 239 -6.70 32.02 45.74
N ALA A 240 -7.98 32.16 45.41
CA ALA A 240 -8.71 31.17 44.63
C ALA A 240 -8.14 31.05 43.20
N GLU A 241 -7.87 32.17 42.54
CA GLU A 241 -7.24 32.19 41.21
C GLU A 241 -5.84 31.56 41.22
N VAL A 242 -5.02 31.90 42.21
CA VAL A 242 -3.67 31.33 42.36
C VAL A 242 -3.75 29.83 42.62
N ARG A 243 -4.72 29.37 43.41
CA ARG A 243 -4.93 27.93 43.66
C ARG A 243 -5.21 27.17 42.37
N GLU A 244 -6.06 27.70 41.49
CA GLU A 244 -6.31 27.08 40.18
C GLU A 244 -5.05 27.00 39.33
N LYS A 245 -4.24 28.07 39.31
CA LYS A 245 -2.96 28.11 38.59
C LYS A 245 -1.96 27.10 39.14
N VAL A 246 -1.89 26.93 40.47
CA VAL A 246 -1.03 25.93 41.12
C VAL A 246 -1.48 24.51 40.76
N GLU A 247 -2.78 24.22 40.79
CA GLU A 247 -3.29 22.91 40.38
C GLU A 247 -3.06 22.61 38.89
N ALA A 248 -3.14 23.62 38.02
CA ALA A 248 -2.75 23.50 36.62
C ALA A 248 -1.23 23.22 36.48
N ALA A 249 -0.39 23.92 37.24
CA ALA A 249 1.05 23.72 37.26
C ALA A 249 1.45 22.31 37.72
N ARG A 250 0.74 21.72 38.70
CA ARG A 250 0.94 20.32 39.13
C ARG A 250 0.68 19.31 38.01
N LYS A 251 -0.28 19.59 37.12
CA LYS A 251 -0.66 18.71 36.01
C LYS A 251 0.18 18.91 34.76
N ALA A 252 0.74 20.12 34.58
CA ALA A 252 1.46 20.51 33.38
C ALA A 252 2.61 19.54 32.97
N PRO A 253 3.45 19.00 33.88
CA PRO A 253 4.47 18.02 33.49
C PRO A 253 3.90 16.72 32.90
N ALA A 254 2.74 16.25 33.40
CA ALA A 254 2.10 15.04 32.87
C ALA A 254 1.47 15.28 31.49
N GLU A 255 0.86 16.46 31.30
CA GLU A 255 0.31 16.90 30.01
C GLU A 255 1.42 17.10 28.97
N GLU A 256 2.57 17.64 29.38
CA GLU A 256 3.77 17.79 28.55
C GLU A 256 4.28 16.43 28.04
N VAL A 257 4.34 15.42 28.91
CA VAL A 257 4.70 14.06 28.52
C VAL A 257 3.73 13.51 27.47
N GLN A 258 2.42 13.76 27.63
CA GLN A 258 1.43 13.33 26.66
C GLN A 258 1.62 14.03 25.30
N ARG A 259 1.84 15.35 25.30
CA ARG A 259 2.14 16.14 24.09
C ARG A 259 3.38 15.61 23.35
N LEU A 260 4.45 15.31 24.08
CA LEU A 260 5.67 14.74 23.51
C LEU A 260 5.40 13.33 22.95
N MET A 261 4.62 12.51 23.67
CA MET A 261 4.22 11.21 23.14
C MET A 261 3.41 11.33 21.85
N ASP A 262 2.49 12.28 21.74
CA ASP A 262 1.69 12.48 20.53
C ASP A 262 2.54 12.99 19.35
N LYS A 263 3.60 13.76 19.63
CA LYS A 263 4.55 14.26 18.62
C LYS A 263 5.54 13.19 18.12
N TYR A 264 6.00 12.31 19.00
CA TYR A 264 7.10 11.37 18.72
C TYR A 264 6.68 9.90 18.58
N ALA A 265 5.55 9.50 19.16
CA ALA A 265 5.04 8.15 18.98
C ALA A 265 4.43 8.02 17.58
N ILE A 266 5.02 7.15 16.77
CA ILE A 266 4.49 6.81 15.44
C ILE A 266 3.10 6.22 15.62
N SER A 267 2.09 6.79 14.93
CA SER A 267 0.77 6.17 14.85
C SER A 267 0.89 4.81 14.16
N PRO A 268 0.32 3.72 14.73
CA PRO A 268 0.33 2.38 14.13
C PRO A 268 -0.29 2.33 12.72
N THR A 269 -1.00 3.39 12.30
CA THR A 269 -1.69 3.52 11.02
C THR A 269 -0.80 4.06 9.88
N GLY A 270 0.49 4.30 10.12
CA GLY A 270 1.47 4.75 9.13
C GLY A 270 1.81 3.72 8.04
N GLY A 271 0.81 3.30 7.26
CA GLY A 271 0.82 3.19 5.81
C GLY A 271 1.93 2.43 5.08
N VAL A 272 2.69 1.52 5.69
CA VAL A 272 3.54 0.63 4.91
C VAL A 272 2.65 -0.41 4.24
N ASN A 273 2.47 -0.28 2.92
CA ASN A 273 1.80 -1.31 2.11
C ASN A 273 2.72 -2.54 2.01
N MET A 274 2.74 -3.35 3.08
CA MET A 274 3.55 -4.58 3.16
C MET A 274 3.17 -5.59 2.08
N THR A 275 1.92 -5.60 1.63
CA THR A 275 1.47 -6.44 0.52
C THR A 275 2.27 -6.15 -0.75
N ARG A 276 2.49 -4.87 -1.06
CA ARG A 276 3.33 -4.44 -2.18
C ARG A 276 4.79 -4.82 -1.99
N LEU A 277 5.32 -4.83 -0.77
CA LEU A 277 6.69 -5.28 -0.51
C LEU A 277 6.87 -6.78 -0.78
N LEU A 278 5.89 -7.60 -0.39
CA LEU A 278 5.96 -9.05 -0.57
C LEU A 278 5.72 -9.46 -2.02
N PHE A 279 4.71 -8.89 -2.67
CA PHE A 279 4.23 -9.40 -3.96
C PHE A 279 4.42 -8.44 -5.15
N GLY A 280 4.75 -7.17 -4.89
CA GLY A 280 4.74 -6.09 -5.90
C GLY A 280 5.65 -6.36 -7.09
N ASP A 281 6.92 -6.68 -6.83
CA ASP A 281 7.89 -6.95 -7.90
C ASP A 281 7.52 -8.16 -8.74
N ARG A 282 6.95 -9.20 -8.12
CA ARG A 282 6.51 -10.42 -8.81
C ARG A 282 5.32 -10.15 -9.71
N ILE A 283 4.27 -9.49 -9.20
CA ILE A 283 3.09 -9.16 -10.00
C ILE A 283 3.47 -8.20 -11.12
N ALA A 284 4.28 -7.18 -10.85
CA ALA A 284 4.78 -6.27 -11.89
C ALA A 284 5.57 -7.01 -12.97
N GLY A 285 6.44 -7.95 -12.59
CA GLY A 285 7.21 -8.77 -13.52
C GLY A 285 6.34 -9.67 -14.40
N TRP A 286 5.31 -10.31 -13.82
CA TRP A 286 4.35 -11.13 -14.57
C TRP A 286 3.52 -10.28 -15.53
N THR A 287 2.98 -9.14 -15.08
CA THR A 287 2.23 -8.19 -15.91
C THR A 287 3.06 -7.69 -17.09
N ALA A 288 4.30 -7.24 -16.84
CA ALA A 288 5.20 -6.79 -17.90
C ALA A 288 5.53 -7.90 -18.91
N SER A 289 5.71 -9.13 -18.43
CA SER A 289 5.97 -10.30 -19.28
C SER A 289 4.77 -10.65 -20.15
N ALA A 290 3.56 -10.63 -19.59
CA ALA A 290 2.32 -10.89 -20.30
C ALA A 290 2.08 -9.85 -21.41
N LEU A 291 2.22 -8.55 -21.09
CA LEU A 291 2.10 -7.46 -22.06
C LEU A 291 3.15 -7.55 -23.19
N LYS A 292 4.38 -7.98 -22.86
CA LYS A 292 5.43 -8.19 -23.86
C LYS A 292 5.10 -9.34 -24.81
N TRP A 293 4.56 -10.44 -24.29
CA TRP A 293 4.11 -11.56 -25.14
C TRP A 293 2.90 -11.18 -25.99
N HIS A 294 1.93 -10.46 -25.44
CA HIS A 294 0.83 -9.89 -26.19
C HIS A 294 1.32 -9.03 -27.36
N ALA A 295 2.24 -8.10 -27.10
CA ALA A 295 2.82 -7.25 -28.14
C ALA A 295 3.58 -8.04 -29.23
N ARG A 296 4.23 -9.15 -28.88
CA ARG A 296 4.92 -10.04 -29.83
C ARG A 296 3.96 -10.84 -30.70
N LEU A 297 2.82 -11.24 -30.15
CA LEU A 297 1.82 -12.01 -30.87
C LEU A 297 0.92 -11.12 -31.74
N LYS A 298 0.81 -9.83 -31.40
CA LYS A 298 0.04 -8.81 -32.14
C LYS A 298 0.11 -8.94 -33.67
N PRO A 299 1.29 -9.06 -34.33
CA PRO A 299 1.37 -9.12 -35.79
C PRO A 299 0.69 -10.35 -36.44
N PHE A 300 0.34 -11.39 -35.68
CA PHE A 300 -0.27 -12.61 -36.22
C PHE A 300 -1.80 -12.54 -36.30
N TYR A 301 -2.42 -11.74 -35.44
CA TYR A 301 -3.88 -11.54 -35.41
C TYR A 301 -4.29 -10.11 -35.76
N ASP A 302 -3.41 -9.13 -35.60
CA ASP A 302 -3.59 -7.74 -36.04
C ASP A 302 -2.81 -7.47 -37.34
N ARG A 303 -2.74 -8.42 -38.28
CA ARG A 303 -2.61 -7.99 -39.68
C ARG A 303 -3.90 -7.26 -40.02
N ALA A 304 -3.95 -6.00 -39.59
CA ALA A 304 -4.65 -4.96 -40.29
C ALA A 304 -4.40 -5.25 -41.75
N VAL A 305 -5.51 -5.46 -42.48
CA VAL A 305 -5.61 -5.21 -43.90
C VAL A 305 -4.49 -4.23 -44.22
N GLU A 306 -3.43 -4.68 -44.90
CA GLU A 306 -2.48 -3.74 -45.48
C GLU A 306 -3.40 -2.74 -46.16
N LYS A 307 -3.42 -1.49 -45.67
CA LYS A 307 -3.93 -0.39 -46.49
C LYS A 307 -3.30 -0.65 -47.84
N ALA A 308 -4.13 -0.90 -48.85
CA ALA A 308 -3.71 -1.07 -50.22
C ALA A 308 -2.59 -0.06 -50.47
N GLY A 309 -1.35 -0.57 -50.49
CA GLY A 309 -0.17 0.26 -50.34
C GLY A 309 -0.12 1.22 -51.52
N GLU A 310 0.08 2.49 -51.19
CA GLU A 310 0.31 3.61 -52.10
C GLU A 310 1.15 3.21 -53.32
N PRO A 311 0.88 3.81 -54.50
CA PRO A 311 1.49 3.42 -55.76
C PRO A 311 3.02 3.52 -55.68
N LYS A 312 3.70 2.37 -55.78
CA LYS A 312 5.15 2.31 -55.91
C LYS A 312 5.57 3.15 -57.12
N LYS A 313 6.53 4.06 -56.91
CA LYS A 313 7.10 4.92 -57.96
C LYS A 313 7.44 4.11 -59.21
N VAL A 314 6.77 4.48 -60.29
CA VAL A 314 6.85 3.92 -61.64
C VAL A 314 8.28 4.01 -62.18
N LYS A 315 8.88 2.86 -62.49
CA LYS A 315 9.93 2.77 -63.52
C LYS A 315 9.24 2.64 -64.88
N PRO A 316 9.79 3.21 -65.97
CA PRO A 316 9.06 3.42 -67.22
C PRO A 316 8.49 2.13 -67.83
N LEU A 317 7.26 2.26 -68.33
CA LEU A 317 6.36 1.22 -68.82
C LEU A 317 6.99 0.32 -69.92
N ARG A 318 7.08 -0.98 -69.62
CA ARG A 318 6.38 -1.95 -70.48
C ARG A 318 4.95 -1.98 -69.98
N ALA A 319 3.97 -2.17 -70.87
CA ALA A 319 2.56 -2.20 -70.48
C ALA A 319 2.29 -3.33 -69.47
N GLU A 320 2.42 -3.03 -68.17
CA GLU A 320 1.83 -3.85 -67.11
C GLU A 320 0.32 -3.65 -67.23
N GLY A 321 -0.39 -4.75 -67.42
CA GLY A 321 -1.85 -4.74 -67.37
C GLY A 321 -2.34 -4.22 -66.02
N THR A 322 -3.55 -3.68 -65.98
CA THR A 322 -4.20 -3.31 -64.73
C THR A 322 -4.79 -4.55 -64.07
N ASP A 323 -4.37 -4.86 -62.85
CA ASP A 323 -5.05 -5.87 -62.03
C ASP A 323 -6.45 -5.35 -61.65
N VAL A 324 -7.48 -5.95 -62.24
CA VAL A 324 -8.88 -5.67 -61.88
C VAL A 324 -9.29 -6.64 -60.78
N LEU A 325 -9.49 -6.14 -59.55
CA LEU A 325 -10.08 -6.95 -58.49
C LEU A 325 -11.58 -7.13 -58.76
N PHE A 326 -11.98 -8.37 -59.06
CA PHE A 326 -13.38 -8.75 -59.14
C PHE A 326 -14.00 -8.81 -57.75
N ARG A 327 -15.26 -8.37 -57.63
CA ARG A 327 -16.02 -8.46 -56.38
C ARG A 327 -16.29 -9.93 -56.06
N GLU A 328 -15.67 -10.46 -55.02
CA GLU A 328 -15.93 -11.82 -54.55
C GLU A 328 -17.32 -11.89 -53.88
N PHE A 329 -18.15 -12.85 -54.27
CA PHE A 329 -19.48 -13.07 -53.69
C PHE A 329 -19.43 -13.75 -52.30
N SER A 330 -18.29 -14.32 -51.92
CA SER A 330 -18.04 -14.95 -50.62
C SER A 330 -16.55 -14.83 -50.26
N PRO A 331 -16.11 -13.64 -49.79
CA PRO A 331 -14.71 -13.40 -49.50
C PRO A 331 -14.24 -14.34 -48.40
N LYS A 332 -13.19 -15.11 -48.72
CA LYS A 332 -12.54 -16.02 -47.76
C LYS A 332 -11.24 -15.38 -47.27
N PRO A 333 -10.87 -15.62 -46.01
CA PRO A 333 -9.60 -15.13 -45.51
C PRO A 333 -8.41 -15.78 -46.24
N ASP A 334 -7.34 -15.02 -46.41
CA ASP A 334 -6.07 -15.47 -47.01
C ASP A 334 -5.36 -16.50 -46.12
N PHE A 335 -5.63 -16.45 -44.83
CA PHE A 335 -5.13 -17.39 -43.83
C PHE A 335 -6.21 -17.70 -42.81
N LEU A 336 -6.52 -18.97 -42.62
CA LEU A 336 -7.46 -19.42 -41.59
C LEU A 336 -7.09 -20.82 -41.10
N ILE A 337 -6.93 -20.95 -39.79
CA ILE A 337 -7.03 -22.26 -39.12
C ILE A 337 -8.32 -22.27 -38.32
N ARG A 338 -9.31 -23.06 -38.76
CA ARG A 338 -10.64 -23.07 -38.15
C ARG A 338 -10.61 -23.69 -36.76
N ARG A 339 -9.87 -24.79 -36.57
CA ARG A 339 -9.68 -25.45 -35.28
C ARG A 339 -8.27 -25.99 -35.11
N ILE A 340 -7.67 -25.73 -33.96
CA ILE A 340 -6.44 -26.36 -33.48
C ILE A 340 -6.79 -27.17 -32.24
N ASN A 341 -6.50 -28.46 -32.24
CA ASN A 341 -6.58 -29.31 -31.05
C ASN A 341 -5.18 -29.41 -30.45
N LEU A 342 -5.05 -29.02 -29.19
CA LEU A 342 -3.81 -29.03 -28.43
C LEU A 342 -3.85 -30.20 -27.45
N SER A 343 -2.76 -30.97 -27.37
CA SER A 343 -2.49 -31.88 -26.25
C SER A 343 -1.07 -31.63 -25.74
N ALA A 344 -0.93 -31.48 -24.43
CA ALA A 344 0.35 -31.32 -23.75
C ALA A 344 0.58 -32.48 -22.80
N GLU A 345 1.80 -33.01 -22.80
CA GLU A 345 2.26 -34.03 -21.85
C GLU A 345 3.22 -33.32 -20.90
N THR A 346 2.87 -33.19 -19.61
CA THR A 346 3.80 -32.64 -18.61
C THR A 346 4.11 -33.67 -17.55
N GLU A 347 5.21 -33.49 -16.81
CA GLU A 347 5.54 -34.33 -15.66
C GLU A 347 4.43 -34.36 -14.60
N LYS A 348 3.57 -33.33 -14.58
CA LYS A 348 2.46 -33.20 -13.64
C LYS A 348 1.14 -33.72 -14.23
N GLY A 349 1.12 -34.15 -15.49
CA GLY A 349 -0.04 -34.74 -16.19
C GLY A 349 -0.39 -34.01 -17.49
N ASP A 350 -1.53 -34.39 -18.07
CA ASP A 350 -1.90 -34.03 -19.43
C ASP A 350 -2.83 -32.80 -19.48
N PHE A 351 -2.65 -31.97 -20.52
CA PHE A 351 -3.51 -30.82 -20.79
C PHE A 351 -4.12 -30.97 -22.17
N ASP A 352 -5.40 -30.65 -22.29
CA ASP A 352 -6.10 -30.60 -23.55
C ASP A 352 -6.62 -29.20 -23.82
N GLY A 353 -6.64 -28.81 -25.09
CA GLY A 353 -7.14 -27.49 -25.44
C GLY A 353 -7.62 -27.40 -26.87
N THR A 354 -8.40 -26.36 -27.11
CA THR A 354 -8.83 -26.00 -28.46
C THR A 354 -8.61 -24.51 -28.70
N VAL A 355 -8.10 -24.19 -29.88
CA VAL A 355 -8.03 -22.82 -30.41
C VAL A 355 -8.88 -22.78 -31.68
N ARG A 356 -9.68 -21.74 -31.86
CA ARG A 356 -10.58 -21.61 -33.01
C ARG A 356 -10.35 -20.30 -33.72
N ASN A 357 -10.61 -20.31 -35.03
CA ASN A 357 -10.65 -19.12 -35.89
C ASN A 357 -9.34 -18.31 -35.88
N VAL A 358 -8.19 -18.98 -36.03
CA VAL A 358 -6.90 -18.29 -36.10
C VAL A 358 -6.78 -17.61 -37.47
N THR A 359 -7.12 -16.32 -37.52
CA THR A 359 -7.03 -15.46 -38.70
C THR A 359 -6.89 -13.99 -38.28
N GLY A 360 -6.23 -13.19 -39.13
CA GLY A 360 -6.22 -11.72 -39.01
C GLY A 360 -7.43 -11.05 -39.64
N GLN A 361 -8.22 -11.78 -40.44
CA GLN A 361 -9.39 -11.26 -41.17
C GLN A 361 -10.70 -11.72 -40.51
N GLN A 362 -10.81 -11.52 -39.19
CA GLN A 362 -11.97 -11.99 -38.40
C GLN A 362 -13.31 -11.39 -38.88
N HIS A 363 -13.30 -10.17 -39.39
CA HIS A 363 -14.46 -9.50 -39.99
C HIS A 363 -15.07 -10.26 -41.19
N LEU A 364 -14.27 -11.08 -41.91
CA LEU A 364 -14.78 -11.89 -43.03
C LEU A 364 -15.55 -13.13 -42.55
N ILE A 365 -15.19 -13.68 -41.39
CA ILE A 365 -15.81 -14.87 -40.81
C ILE A 365 -16.86 -14.54 -39.74
N GLY A 366 -16.91 -13.28 -39.28
CA GLY A 366 -17.85 -12.81 -38.25
C GLY A 366 -17.65 -13.45 -36.88
N ALA A 367 -16.46 -14.00 -36.60
CA ALA A 367 -16.17 -14.73 -35.37
C ALA A 367 -14.76 -14.40 -34.84
N PRO A 368 -14.60 -14.25 -33.51
CA PRO A 368 -13.30 -13.98 -32.91
C PRO A 368 -12.44 -15.24 -32.85
N LEU A 369 -11.13 -15.04 -32.65
CA LEU A 369 -10.22 -16.10 -32.23
C LEU A 369 -10.53 -16.44 -30.78
N THR A 370 -10.80 -17.70 -30.48
CA THR A 370 -11.04 -18.17 -29.10
C THR A 370 -10.08 -19.29 -28.75
N PHE A 371 -9.72 -19.37 -27.47
CA PHE A 371 -8.93 -20.48 -26.94
C PHE A 371 -9.55 -20.97 -25.63
N ASN A 372 -9.49 -22.28 -25.40
CA ASN A 372 -9.88 -22.92 -24.15
C ASN A 372 -8.94 -24.08 -23.91
N ILE A 373 -8.20 -24.05 -22.80
CA ILE A 373 -7.23 -25.05 -22.39
C ILE A 373 -7.62 -25.48 -20.99
N GLU A 374 -7.71 -26.78 -20.76
CA GLU A 374 -8.14 -27.39 -19.51
C GLU A 374 -7.18 -28.49 -19.09
N ALA A 375 -7.05 -28.66 -17.78
CA ALA A 375 -6.24 -29.68 -17.15
C ALA A 375 -6.96 -30.16 -15.89
N GLN A 376 -7.02 -31.48 -15.69
CA GLN A 376 -7.70 -32.11 -14.57
C GLN A 376 -6.83 -33.24 -13.99
N GLU A 377 -6.96 -33.48 -12.70
CA GLU A 377 -6.32 -34.62 -12.00
C GLU A 377 -4.79 -34.67 -12.13
N LEU A 378 -4.14 -33.51 -12.04
CA LEU A 378 -2.68 -33.39 -12.16
C LEU A 378 -1.97 -33.66 -10.82
N THR A 379 -0.73 -34.13 -10.89
CA THR A 379 0.13 -34.29 -9.71
C THR A 379 0.58 -32.92 -9.19
N GLY A 380 0.14 -32.56 -7.99
CA GLY A 380 0.42 -31.26 -7.35
C GLY A 380 -0.41 -30.09 -7.88
N LEU A 381 -1.51 -30.37 -8.61
CA LEU A 381 -2.46 -29.41 -9.13
C LEU A 381 -3.81 -30.09 -9.38
N GLU A 382 -4.90 -29.65 -8.73
CA GLU A 382 -6.21 -30.32 -8.89
C GLU A 382 -6.83 -30.06 -10.28
N SER A 383 -6.85 -28.79 -10.69
CA SER A 383 -7.30 -28.39 -12.03
C SER A 383 -6.74 -27.04 -12.44
N ALA A 384 -6.61 -26.85 -13.75
CA ALA A 384 -6.31 -25.56 -14.34
C ALA A 384 -7.16 -25.33 -15.59
N ARG A 385 -7.56 -24.08 -15.80
CA ARG A 385 -8.30 -23.64 -16.98
C ARG A 385 -7.73 -22.32 -17.46
N LEU A 386 -7.54 -22.19 -18.76
CA LEU A 386 -7.16 -20.94 -19.41
C LEU A 386 -8.05 -20.78 -20.63
N GLN A 387 -8.83 -19.72 -20.67
CA GLN A 387 -9.73 -19.42 -21.77
C GLN A 387 -9.69 -17.94 -22.12
N GLY A 388 -10.16 -17.60 -23.31
CA GLY A 388 -10.22 -16.21 -23.72
C GLY A 388 -10.53 -16.02 -25.19
N SER A 389 -10.49 -14.76 -25.59
CA SER A 389 -10.76 -14.35 -26.97
C SER A 389 -9.89 -13.19 -27.40
N ILE A 390 -9.58 -13.15 -28.68
CA ILE A 390 -8.98 -11.99 -29.36
C ILE A 390 -10.00 -11.58 -30.42
N ASP A 391 -10.73 -10.50 -30.15
CA ASP A 391 -11.83 -10.03 -30.99
C ASP A 391 -11.42 -8.81 -31.81
N ARG A 392 -11.42 -9.02 -33.11
CA ARG A 392 -11.19 -8.05 -34.19
C ARG A 392 -12.29 -8.15 -35.25
N THR A 393 -13.45 -8.68 -34.88
CA THR A 393 -14.63 -8.74 -35.76
C THR A 393 -15.10 -7.33 -36.13
N ASP A 394 -15.08 -6.41 -35.16
CA ASP A 394 -15.15 -4.97 -35.37
C ASP A 394 -13.75 -4.33 -35.22
N SER A 395 -13.21 -3.85 -36.34
CA SER A 395 -11.91 -3.17 -36.38
C SER A 395 -11.85 -1.86 -35.57
N GLN A 396 -12.99 -1.24 -35.27
CA GLN A 396 -13.06 0.01 -34.50
C GLN A 396 -13.11 -0.21 -33.00
N SER A 397 -13.51 -1.40 -32.55
CA SER A 397 -13.66 -1.74 -31.13
C SER A 397 -12.95 -3.06 -30.80
N PRO A 398 -11.61 -3.13 -30.93
CA PRO A 398 -10.87 -4.34 -30.60
C PRO A 398 -10.96 -4.66 -29.10
N ARG A 399 -11.23 -5.94 -28.80
CA ARG A 399 -11.38 -6.43 -27.43
C ARG A 399 -10.68 -7.78 -27.27
N ASP A 400 -9.74 -7.84 -26.34
CA ASP A 400 -9.08 -9.10 -26.00
C ASP A 400 -9.44 -9.47 -24.56
N THR A 401 -9.82 -10.72 -24.30
CA THR A 401 -10.17 -11.23 -22.96
C THR A 401 -9.37 -12.47 -22.63
N VAL A 402 -9.00 -12.62 -21.36
CA VAL A 402 -8.32 -13.80 -20.82
C VAL A 402 -8.86 -14.08 -19.43
N ASP A 403 -9.31 -15.30 -19.21
CA ASP A 403 -9.66 -15.83 -17.90
C ASP A 403 -8.80 -17.06 -17.62
N ALA A 404 -8.18 -17.10 -16.44
CA ALA A 404 -7.43 -18.26 -15.99
C ALA A 404 -7.84 -18.63 -14.57
N SER A 405 -8.04 -19.91 -14.31
CA SER A 405 -8.27 -20.42 -12.96
C SER A 405 -7.39 -21.63 -12.69
N VAL A 406 -6.90 -21.69 -11.46
CA VAL A 406 -6.04 -22.75 -10.94
C VAL A 406 -6.60 -23.15 -9.58
N ARG A 407 -6.74 -24.46 -9.34
CA ARG A 407 -7.27 -25.01 -8.09
C ARG A 407 -6.32 -26.04 -7.52
N GLY A 408 -6.16 -26.01 -6.20
CA GLY A 408 -5.38 -27.01 -5.48
C GLY A 408 -3.90 -27.06 -5.89
N TYR A 409 -3.31 -25.93 -6.30
CA TYR A 409 -1.89 -25.89 -6.65
C TYR A 409 -1.03 -26.04 -5.40
N GLU A 410 -0.17 -27.05 -5.37
CA GLU A 410 0.81 -27.24 -4.30
C GLU A 410 1.93 -26.20 -4.44
N ALA A 411 1.81 -25.10 -3.72
CA ALA A 411 2.70 -23.95 -3.78
C ALA A 411 3.91 -24.05 -2.82
N GLY A 412 4.23 -25.27 -2.35
CA GLY A 412 5.36 -25.51 -1.46
C GLY A 412 6.70 -25.14 -2.09
N GLY A 413 7.63 -24.63 -1.28
CA GLY A 413 8.95 -24.15 -1.69
C GLY A 413 8.95 -22.77 -2.38
N LEU A 414 7.80 -22.10 -2.49
CA LEU A 414 7.73 -20.80 -3.15
C LEU A 414 8.30 -19.70 -2.24
N GLN A 415 9.36 -19.04 -2.69
CA GLN A 415 9.84 -17.81 -2.07
C GLN A 415 8.84 -16.69 -2.37
N LEU A 416 8.18 -16.14 -1.35
CA LEU A 416 7.17 -15.09 -1.51
C LEU A 416 7.81 -13.71 -1.63
N SER A 417 8.81 -13.41 -0.78
CA SER A 417 9.54 -12.14 -0.80
C SER A 417 10.94 -12.30 -1.38
N SER A 418 11.31 -11.38 -2.26
CA SER A 418 12.68 -11.22 -2.80
C SER A 418 13.52 -10.25 -1.98
N ALA A 419 12.98 -9.66 -0.90
CA ALA A 419 13.71 -8.72 -0.08
C ALA A 419 14.85 -9.42 0.67
N GLU A 420 16.10 -9.03 0.40
CA GLU A 420 17.31 -9.66 0.98
C GLU A 420 17.26 -9.70 2.51
N LYS A 421 16.70 -8.67 3.15
CA LYS A 421 16.65 -8.54 4.62
C LYS A 421 15.52 -9.32 5.29
N PHE A 422 14.53 -9.81 4.52
CA PHE A 422 13.33 -10.45 5.05
C PHE A 422 12.75 -11.49 4.07
N PRO A 423 13.45 -12.61 3.85
CA PRO A 423 12.96 -13.69 3.01
C PRO A 423 11.77 -14.37 3.69
N VAL A 424 10.63 -14.38 2.99
CA VAL A 424 9.44 -15.13 3.37
C VAL A 424 9.30 -16.29 2.40
N ARG A 425 9.26 -17.53 2.91
CA ARG A 425 9.09 -18.74 2.12
C ARG A 425 7.80 -19.46 2.52
N LEU A 426 7.08 -19.95 1.53
CA LEU A 426 5.95 -20.85 1.72
C LEU A 426 6.46 -22.29 1.66
N GLU A 427 6.60 -22.94 2.82
CA GLU A 427 7.05 -24.33 2.90
C GLU A 427 5.97 -25.29 2.38
N LYS A 428 4.72 -25.03 2.76
CA LYS A 428 3.54 -25.79 2.33
C LYS A 428 2.37 -24.85 2.09
N GLY A 429 1.49 -25.20 1.16
CA GLY A 429 0.26 -24.47 0.93
C GLY A 429 -0.46 -24.95 -0.33
N LEU A 430 -1.78 -24.96 -0.27
CA LEU A 430 -2.67 -25.21 -1.41
C LEU A 430 -3.23 -23.88 -1.90
N ALA A 431 -2.80 -23.47 -3.08
CA ALA A 431 -3.18 -22.20 -3.70
C ALA A 431 -4.29 -22.40 -4.73
N ASN A 432 -5.29 -21.53 -4.64
CA ASN A 432 -6.29 -21.31 -5.68
C ASN A 432 -6.03 -19.93 -6.26
N LEU A 433 -6.11 -19.80 -7.58
CA LEU A 433 -5.85 -18.56 -8.29
C LEU A 433 -6.94 -18.34 -9.34
N ASP A 434 -7.44 -17.13 -9.43
CA ASP A 434 -8.39 -16.67 -10.44
C ASP A 434 -7.86 -15.37 -11.04
N LEU A 435 -7.69 -15.36 -12.36
CA LEU A 435 -7.26 -14.21 -13.13
C LEU A 435 -8.34 -13.90 -14.15
N SER A 436 -8.75 -12.64 -14.22
CA SER A 436 -9.53 -12.10 -15.34
C SER A 436 -8.78 -10.90 -15.90
N ALA A 437 -8.66 -10.80 -17.21
CA ALA A 437 -8.00 -9.69 -17.89
C ALA A 437 -8.76 -9.31 -19.15
N GLU A 438 -8.92 -8.02 -19.36
CA GLU A 438 -9.57 -7.42 -20.51
C GLU A 438 -8.70 -6.28 -21.05
N LEU A 439 -8.54 -6.25 -22.37
CA LEU A 439 -7.84 -5.19 -23.08
C LEU A 439 -8.76 -4.63 -24.16
N THR A 440 -9.33 -3.47 -23.89
CA THR A 440 -10.31 -2.82 -24.76
C THR A 440 -9.74 -1.50 -25.24
N SER A 441 -9.57 -1.36 -26.56
CA SER A 441 -9.02 -0.15 -27.19
C SER A 441 -7.71 0.35 -26.55
N GLY A 442 -6.84 -0.57 -26.14
CA GLY A 442 -5.53 -0.26 -25.52
C GLY A 442 -5.54 -0.03 -24.01
N ARG A 443 -6.71 -0.05 -23.36
CA ARG A 443 -6.84 0.02 -21.90
C ARG A 443 -6.90 -1.38 -21.29
N LEU A 444 -5.95 -1.69 -20.41
CA LEU A 444 -5.90 -2.93 -19.66
C LEU A 444 -6.70 -2.79 -18.37
N GLN A 445 -7.52 -3.79 -18.09
CA GLN A 445 -8.06 -4.07 -16.77
C GLN A 445 -7.79 -5.53 -16.45
N ALA A 446 -7.13 -5.82 -15.34
CA ALA A 446 -6.93 -7.19 -14.90
C ALA A 446 -7.15 -7.31 -13.39
N LYS A 447 -7.76 -8.42 -12.98
CA LYS A 447 -8.00 -8.77 -11.58
C LYS A 447 -7.43 -10.15 -11.33
N LEU A 448 -6.65 -10.26 -10.28
CA LEU A 448 -6.06 -11.49 -9.79
C LEU A 448 -6.50 -11.69 -8.35
N ASP A 449 -7.25 -12.74 -8.09
CA ASP A 449 -7.57 -13.23 -6.76
C ASP A 449 -6.77 -14.51 -6.50
N SER A 450 -6.10 -14.57 -5.35
CA SER A 450 -5.37 -15.74 -4.91
C SER A 450 -5.72 -16.06 -3.47
N ARG A 451 -5.92 -17.34 -3.18
CA ARG A 451 -6.21 -17.85 -1.86
C ARG A 451 -5.33 -19.05 -1.57
N ILE A 452 -4.55 -18.96 -0.51
CA ILE A 452 -3.70 -20.04 -0.02
C ILE A 452 -4.34 -20.60 1.25
N ARG A 453 -4.47 -21.92 1.33
CA ARG A 453 -4.91 -22.67 2.51
C ARG A 453 -3.82 -23.61 2.97
N GLN A 454 -3.86 -24.01 4.24
CA GLN A 454 -2.83 -24.87 4.85
C GLN A 454 -1.44 -24.28 4.66
N ALA A 455 -1.34 -22.94 4.72
CA ALA A 455 -0.10 -22.23 4.56
C ALA A 455 0.83 -22.54 5.75
N SER A 456 2.08 -22.79 5.44
CA SER A 456 3.17 -22.84 6.40
C SER A 456 4.23 -21.87 5.92
N LEU A 457 4.27 -20.70 6.55
CA LEU A 457 5.20 -19.63 6.22
C LEU A 457 6.43 -19.73 7.13
N GLN A 458 7.60 -19.74 6.53
CA GLN A 458 8.88 -19.62 7.22
C GLN A 458 9.50 -18.26 6.91
N VAL A 459 10.02 -17.64 7.96
CA VAL A 459 10.60 -16.31 7.91
C VAL A 459 11.92 -16.35 8.66
N GLU A 460 13.00 -16.07 7.96
CA GLU A 460 14.36 -16.08 8.51
C GLU A 460 14.99 -14.70 8.29
N PRO A 461 14.80 -13.75 9.22
CA PRO A 461 15.38 -12.42 9.09
C PRO A 461 16.91 -12.49 9.22
N GLU A 462 17.62 -11.82 8.33
CA GLU A 462 19.09 -11.77 8.33
C GLU A 462 19.65 -11.14 9.62
N ASN A 463 18.96 -10.11 10.12
CA ASN A 463 19.27 -9.44 11.39
C ASN A 463 18.07 -9.55 12.35
N PRO A 464 18.01 -10.60 13.17
CA PRO A 464 16.92 -10.79 14.12
C PRO A 464 16.95 -9.71 15.20
N ASN A 465 15.82 -9.05 15.40
CA ASN A 465 15.55 -8.13 16.49
C ASN A 465 14.10 -8.35 16.96
N GLU A 466 13.68 -7.65 18.01
CA GLU A 466 12.35 -7.77 18.58
C GLU A 466 11.22 -7.57 17.56
N LEU A 467 11.38 -6.62 16.63
CA LEU A 467 10.39 -6.35 15.58
C LEU A 467 10.37 -7.45 14.53
N THR A 468 11.52 -7.87 13.99
CA THR A 468 11.60 -8.91 12.97
C THR A 468 11.19 -10.28 13.52
N GLY A 469 11.47 -10.56 14.80
CA GLY A 469 10.99 -11.75 15.51
C GLY A 469 9.47 -11.77 15.70
N ALA A 470 8.86 -10.63 16.03
CA ALA A 470 7.40 -10.51 16.12
C ALA A 470 6.72 -10.70 14.76
N ILE A 471 7.29 -10.13 13.70
CA ILE A 471 6.78 -10.33 12.32
C ILE A 471 6.93 -11.79 11.90
N ALA A 472 8.09 -12.41 12.15
CA ALA A 472 8.32 -13.82 11.84
C ALA A 472 7.34 -14.74 12.56
N SER A 473 7.10 -14.49 13.86
CA SER A 473 6.13 -15.25 14.66
C SER A 473 4.70 -15.07 14.15
N ALA A 474 4.31 -13.84 13.80
CA ALA A 474 2.98 -13.54 13.29
C ALA A 474 2.72 -14.23 11.94
N LEU A 475 3.68 -14.17 11.02
CA LEU A 475 3.60 -14.86 9.73
C LEU A 475 3.64 -16.38 9.88
N GLY A 476 4.46 -16.92 10.79
CA GLY A 476 4.52 -18.35 11.06
C GLY A 476 3.21 -18.93 11.60
N GLY A 477 2.36 -18.11 12.22
CA GLY A 477 1.02 -18.50 12.66
C GLY A 477 -0.07 -18.46 11.58
N VAL A 478 0.25 -17.97 10.37
CA VAL A 478 -0.75 -17.83 9.29
C VAL A 478 -1.00 -19.17 8.60
N SER A 479 -2.20 -19.71 8.76
CA SER A 479 -2.66 -20.94 8.09
C SER A 479 -3.37 -20.71 6.76
N SER A 480 -3.78 -19.47 6.48
CA SER A 480 -4.44 -19.09 5.23
C SER A 480 -4.13 -17.63 4.90
N ALA A 481 -3.96 -17.35 3.60
CA ALA A 481 -3.73 -15.99 3.13
C ALA A 481 -4.55 -15.73 1.86
N THR A 482 -5.00 -14.50 1.71
CA THR A 482 -5.65 -14.01 0.50
C THR A 482 -4.84 -12.85 -0.09
N LEU A 483 -4.73 -12.82 -1.41
CA LEU A 483 -4.08 -11.77 -2.16
C LEU A 483 -5.02 -11.34 -3.28
N ARG A 484 -5.29 -10.04 -3.38
CA ARG A 484 -5.95 -9.44 -4.54
C ARG A 484 -5.00 -8.45 -5.20
N ALA A 485 -4.89 -8.55 -6.52
CA ALA A 485 -4.20 -7.57 -7.33
C ALA A 485 -5.12 -7.05 -8.43
N ASP A 486 -5.25 -5.73 -8.49
CA ASP A 486 -5.97 -5.04 -9.55
C ASP A 486 -4.96 -4.27 -10.39
N VAL A 487 -4.95 -4.51 -11.70
CA VAL A 487 -4.11 -3.79 -12.66
C VAL A 487 -5.02 -2.98 -13.56
N SER A 488 -4.77 -1.69 -13.68
CA SER A 488 -5.55 -0.82 -14.57
C SER A 488 -4.69 0.24 -15.24
N GLY A 489 -4.97 0.55 -16.51
CA GLY A 489 -4.27 1.60 -17.23
C GLY A 489 -4.09 1.28 -18.71
N THR A 490 -2.97 1.73 -19.27
CA THR A 490 -2.54 1.48 -20.66
C THR A 490 -1.40 0.45 -20.67
N ARG A 491 -0.91 0.07 -21.86
CA ARG A 491 0.20 -0.91 -21.96
C ARG A 491 1.53 -0.32 -21.48
N GLU A 492 1.73 0.97 -21.70
CA GLU A 492 2.95 1.71 -21.37
C GLU A 492 2.92 2.29 -19.95
N ASP A 493 1.72 2.62 -19.46
CA ASP A 493 1.49 3.24 -18.16
C ASP A 493 0.27 2.62 -17.46
N TYR A 494 0.53 1.79 -16.45
CA TYR A 494 -0.48 1.08 -15.66
C TYR A 494 -0.19 1.19 -14.16
N ASP A 495 -1.26 1.20 -13.37
CA ASP A 495 -1.22 1.12 -11.93
C ASP A 495 -1.50 -0.31 -11.45
N ILE A 496 -0.87 -0.69 -10.34
CA ILE A 496 -1.09 -1.98 -9.67
C ILE A 496 -1.49 -1.69 -8.22
N SER A 497 -2.74 -1.99 -7.90
CA SER A 497 -3.26 -2.02 -6.54
C SER A 497 -3.15 -3.43 -5.97
N LEU A 498 -2.68 -3.54 -4.73
CA LEU A 498 -2.47 -4.82 -4.04
C LEU A 498 -3.10 -4.77 -2.65
N SER A 499 -3.85 -5.81 -2.30
CA SER A 499 -4.42 -5.99 -0.96
C SER A 499 -4.31 -7.43 -0.49
N SER A 500 -4.12 -7.61 0.82
CA SER A 500 -4.01 -8.93 1.44
C SER A 500 -4.45 -8.88 2.91
N ASP A 501 -5.02 -9.98 3.40
CA ASP A 501 -5.29 -10.18 4.84
C ASP A 501 -4.01 -10.27 5.68
N LEU A 502 -2.87 -10.63 5.07
CA LEU A 502 -1.55 -10.58 5.70
C LEU A 502 -1.22 -9.17 6.21
N GLU A 503 -1.75 -8.13 5.57
CA GLU A 503 -1.54 -6.75 6.00
C GLU A 503 -2.07 -6.51 7.42
N GLN A 504 -3.25 -7.03 7.75
CA GLN A 504 -3.83 -6.91 9.09
C GLN A 504 -3.03 -7.70 10.13
N VAL A 505 -2.60 -8.92 9.78
CA VAL A 505 -1.75 -9.76 10.64
C VAL A 505 -0.45 -9.02 11.00
N LEU A 506 0.19 -8.44 9.99
CA LEU A 506 1.43 -7.70 10.15
C LEU A 506 1.22 -6.37 10.91
N GLN A 507 0.17 -5.61 10.61
CA GLN A 507 -0.18 -4.37 11.32
C GLN A 507 -0.44 -4.65 12.81
N GLN A 508 -1.10 -5.77 13.15
CA GLN A 508 -1.34 -6.15 14.53
C GLN A 508 -0.03 -6.49 15.26
N ALA A 509 0.85 -7.27 14.63
CA ALA A 509 2.13 -7.67 15.20
C ALA A 509 3.07 -6.46 15.41
N ILE A 510 3.23 -5.62 14.39
CA ILE A 510 4.04 -4.39 14.47
C ILE A 510 3.42 -3.42 15.48
N GLY A 511 2.10 -3.24 15.44
CA GLY A 511 1.38 -2.38 16.35
C GLY A 511 1.53 -2.80 17.81
N GLN A 512 1.63 -4.10 18.10
CA GLN A 512 1.87 -4.60 19.46
C GLN A 512 3.26 -4.18 19.98
N ILE A 513 4.31 -4.39 19.19
CA ILE A 513 5.68 -3.97 19.53
C ILE A 513 5.78 -2.46 19.67
N LEU A 514 5.19 -1.69 18.74
CA LEU A 514 5.19 -0.23 18.81
C LEU A 514 4.43 0.28 20.06
N ARG A 515 3.29 -0.32 20.41
CA ARG A 515 2.56 0.02 21.66
C ARG A 515 3.37 -0.29 22.91
N GLU A 516 4.16 -1.36 22.89
CA GLU A 516 5.04 -1.73 24.00
C GLU A 516 6.22 -0.78 24.13
N LYS A 517 6.91 -0.48 23.03
CA LYS A 517 7.98 0.54 22.99
C LYS A 517 7.47 1.93 23.36
N ALA A 518 6.28 2.31 22.90
CA ALA A 518 5.65 3.58 23.27
C ALA A 518 5.31 3.64 24.76
N ARG A 519 4.85 2.53 25.37
CA ARG A 519 4.64 2.45 26.83
C ARG A 519 5.95 2.60 27.60
N GLY A 520 7.00 1.89 27.17
CA GLY A 520 8.33 2.01 27.77
C GLY A 520 8.92 3.41 27.65
N LEU A 521 8.77 4.04 26.48
CA LEU A 521 9.18 5.42 26.23
C LEU A 521 8.39 6.40 27.10
N LYS A 522 7.06 6.27 27.16
CA LYS A 522 6.18 7.10 28.00
C LYS A 522 6.59 7.05 29.47
N SER A 523 6.89 5.85 29.99
CA SER A 523 7.36 5.69 31.36
C SER A 523 8.68 6.44 31.58
N LYS A 524 9.70 6.17 30.77
CA LYS A 524 11.02 6.80 30.91
C LYS A 524 10.96 8.32 30.73
N LEU A 525 10.16 8.81 29.80
CA LEU A 525 9.96 10.23 29.57
C LEU A 525 9.24 10.89 30.74
N ARG A 526 8.19 10.23 31.28
CA ARG A 526 7.49 10.69 32.49
C ARG A 526 8.45 10.80 33.67
N ASP A 527 9.24 9.78 33.92
CA ASP A 527 10.18 9.75 35.06
C ASP A 527 11.18 10.92 34.95
N LYS A 528 11.74 11.15 33.76
CA LYS A 528 12.70 12.25 33.54
C LYS A 528 12.07 13.63 33.61
N VAL A 529 10.89 13.83 33.02
CA VAL A 529 10.18 15.13 33.06
C VAL A 529 9.74 15.45 34.49
N MET A 530 9.19 14.49 35.21
CA MET A 530 8.79 14.66 36.61
C MET A 530 9.98 14.93 37.51
N ALA A 531 11.10 14.21 37.34
CA ALA A 531 12.32 14.46 38.11
C ALA A 531 12.84 15.90 37.92
N ARG A 532 12.75 16.46 36.71
CA ARG A 532 13.12 17.87 36.46
C ARG A 532 12.10 18.88 36.99
N ALA A 533 10.83 18.50 37.09
CA ALA A 533 9.77 19.37 37.59
C ALA A 533 9.65 19.37 39.12
N GLN A 534 10.21 18.36 39.81
CA GLN A 534 9.99 18.14 41.23
C GLN A 534 10.50 19.30 42.10
N GLU A 535 11.75 19.73 41.93
CA GLU A 535 12.30 20.86 42.70
C GLU A 535 11.53 22.18 42.48
N PRO A 536 11.22 22.59 41.22
CA PRO A 536 10.35 23.74 40.97
C PRO A 536 8.96 23.63 41.62
N LEU A 537 8.34 22.45 41.60
CA LEU A 537 7.02 22.21 42.19
C LEU A 537 7.06 22.27 43.72
N ASP A 538 8.05 21.64 44.36
CA ASP A 538 8.22 21.68 45.81
C ASP A 538 8.45 23.12 46.30
N SER A 539 9.21 23.91 45.52
CA SER A 539 9.41 25.33 45.78
C SER A 539 8.12 26.15 45.63
N LEU A 540 7.35 25.90 44.57
CA LEU A 540 6.05 26.53 44.34
C LEU A 540 5.08 26.21 45.49
N ASP A 541 5.03 24.95 45.93
CA ASP A 541 4.15 24.49 47.01
C ASP A 541 4.45 25.17 48.34
N SER A 542 5.73 25.27 48.69
CA SER A 542 6.19 25.97 49.89
C SER A 542 5.77 27.45 49.87
N ARG A 543 5.96 28.13 48.74
CA ARG A 543 5.62 29.55 48.56
C ARG A 543 4.10 29.79 48.59
N PHE A 544 3.35 28.90 47.93
CA PHE A 544 1.90 28.93 47.95
C PHE A 544 1.35 28.69 49.36
N GLY A 545 1.95 27.77 50.13
CA GLY A 545 1.64 27.58 51.56
C GLY A 545 1.81 28.88 52.35
N GLY A 546 2.94 29.59 52.14
CA GLY A 546 3.17 30.89 52.76
C GLY A 546 2.17 31.98 52.36
N LEU A 547 1.63 31.93 51.13
CA LEU A 547 0.53 32.81 50.71
C LEU A 547 -0.79 32.44 51.40
N VAL A 548 -1.08 31.15 51.60
CA VAL A 548 -2.28 30.66 52.30
C VAL A 548 -2.27 31.05 53.78
N ASP A 549 -1.10 31.05 54.42
CA ASP A 549 -0.95 31.39 55.85
C ASP A 549 -1.38 32.83 56.18
N ILE A 550 -1.33 33.75 55.20
CA ILE A 550 -1.80 35.13 55.32
C ILE A 550 -3.28 35.21 55.75
N LYS A 551 -4.09 34.20 55.38
CA LYS A 551 -5.49 34.07 55.82
C LYS A 551 -5.64 34.14 57.35
N GLY A 552 -4.69 33.56 58.08
CA GLY A 552 -4.69 33.56 59.54
C GLY A 552 -4.55 34.97 60.11
N LEU A 553 -3.71 35.81 59.49
CA LEU A 553 -3.48 37.20 59.91
C LEU A 553 -4.73 38.07 59.75
N PHE A 554 -5.45 37.92 58.62
CA PHE A 554 -6.73 38.62 58.40
C PHE A 554 -7.80 38.17 59.40
N SER A 555 -7.93 36.86 59.61
CA SER A 555 -8.93 36.29 60.51
C SER A 555 -8.74 36.79 61.94
N GLN A 556 -7.49 36.76 62.44
CA GLN A 556 -7.15 37.25 63.77
C GLN A 556 -7.42 38.76 63.92
N ARG A 557 -7.12 39.57 62.90
CA ARG A 557 -7.42 41.01 62.93
C ARG A 557 -8.92 41.29 62.96
N LEU A 558 -9.71 40.60 62.15
CA LEU A 558 -11.17 40.74 62.15
C LEU A 558 -11.78 40.38 63.50
N GLU A 559 -11.35 39.27 64.10
CA GLU A 559 -11.79 38.84 65.44
C GLU A 559 -11.50 39.90 66.51
N ASN A 560 -10.32 40.52 66.48
CA ASN A 560 -9.96 41.58 67.42
C ASN A 560 -10.85 42.83 67.28
N PHE A 561 -11.18 43.24 66.05
CA PHE A 561 -12.07 44.36 65.78
C PHE A 561 -13.54 44.04 66.14
N ASP A 562 -13.99 42.81 65.90
CA ASP A 562 -15.32 42.35 66.31
C ASP A 562 -15.43 42.32 67.85
N GLY A 563 -14.35 41.93 68.55
CA GLY A 563 -14.24 42.04 70.01
C GLY A 563 -14.38 43.48 70.51
N LEU A 564 -13.70 44.45 69.88
CA LEU A 564 -13.83 45.87 70.22
C LEU A 564 -15.26 46.39 70.05
N LEU A 565 -15.95 45.99 68.97
CA LEU A 565 -17.35 46.37 68.72
C LEU A 565 -18.30 45.76 69.77
N SER A 566 -18.03 44.52 70.20
CA SER A 566 -18.76 43.85 71.27
C SER A 566 -18.59 44.58 72.62
N ASP A 567 -17.34 44.90 72.98
CA ASP A 567 -17.04 45.62 74.23
C ASP A 567 -17.65 47.03 74.25
N LEU A 568 -17.66 47.72 73.10
CA LEU A 568 -18.31 49.02 72.93
C LEU A 568 -19.84 48.92 73.07
N ALA A 569 -20.46 47.85 72.56
CA ALA A 569 -21.89 47.59 72.72
C ALA A 569 -22.30 47.32 74.17
N ALA A 570 -21.49 46.55 74.91
CA ALA A 570 -21.69 46.29 76.34
C ALA A 570 -21.65 47.60 77.17
N THR A 571 -20.87 48.59 76.72
CA THR A 571 -20.75 49.89 77.37
C THR A 571 -22.04 50.74 77.29
N LYS A 572 -22.90 50.52 76.28
CA LYS A 572 -24.23 51.17 76.18
C LYS A 572 -25.28 50.59 77.13
N GLY A 573 -25.16 49.31 77.51
CA GLY A 573 -26.16 48.61 78.34
C GLY A 573 -26.07 48.90 79.84
N GLY A 574 -24.98 49.52 80.31
CA GLY A 574 -24.71 49.77 81.73
C GLY A 574 -25.33 51.05 82.32
N VAL A 575 -25.93 51.92 81.49
CA VAL A 575 -26.57 53.16 81.97
C VAL A 575 -28.01 52.85 82.38
N LYS A 576 -28.24 52.46 83.65
CA LYS A 576 -29.58 52.47 84.24
C LYS A 576 -30.05 53.92 84.39
N LEU A 577 -31.08 54.30 83.62
CA LEU A 577 -31.85 55.52 83.89
C LEU A 577 -32.51 55.39 85.27
N PRO A 578 -32.35 56.36 86.18
CA PRO A 578 -33.16 56.40 87.38
C PRO A 578 -34.59 56.78 86.99
N LEU A 579 -35.55 55.94 87.36
CA LEU A 579 -36.89 56.39 87.69
C LEU A 579 -37.01 56.31 89.21
#